data_AF-A0A0V8IT91-F1
#
_entry.id   AF-A0A0V8IT91-F1
#
_cell.length_a   1.000
_cell.length_b   1.000
_cell.length_c   1.000
_cell.angle_alpha   90.00
_cell.angle_beta   90.00
_cell.angle_gamma   90.00
#
_symmetry.space_group_name_H-M   'P 1'
#
loop_
_entity.id
_entity.type
_entity.pdbx_description
1 polymer ?
#
loop_
_entity_poly.entity_id
_entity_poly.type
_entity_poly.pdbx_seq_one_letter_code
_entity_poly.pdbx_strand_id
1 'polypeptide(L)'
;MARLTKAQREWRPGMPKKRRSTKVMFASTVLLLEAFVIFFATLAVFGLRRGEFPPALILGVGIALSAVMVLACAVLRKPWGIGLGWVLQVVLILTGIIEPAMFLVGVLFGICWWYGIRTGIRIDREAGEREREQAAWEAAHPDQAAGGQAP
;
A
#
# COMPACT_ATOMS: atom_id res chain seq x y z
N MET A 1 10.89 19.92 26.68
CA MET A 1 10.64 20.69 25.44
C MET A 1 10.46 19.71 24.28
N ALA A 2 9.27 19.63 23.69
CA ALA A 2 9.00 18.71 22.58
C ALA A 2 9.72 19.19 21.30
N ARG A 3 10.59 18.34 20.71
CA ARG A 3 11.25 18.66 19.43
C ARG A 3 10.20 18.62 18.32
N LEU A 4 9.87 19.80 17.78
CA LEU A 4 9.03 19.91 16.58
C LEU A 4 9.74 19.25 15.39
N THR A 5 9.02 18.39 14.67
CA THR A 5 9.50 17.80 13.41
C THR A 5 9.71 18.90 12.36
N LYS A 6 10.59 18.71 11.37
CA LYS A 6 10.86 19.72 10.31
C LYS A 6 9.56 20.23 9.67
N ALA A 7 8.65 19.31 9.36
CA ALA A 7 7.35 19.63 8.77
C ALA A 7 6.47 20.53 9.65
N GLN A 8 6.58 20.40 10.98
CA GLN A 8 5.85 21.28 11.91
C GLN A 8 6.49 22.66 12.05
N ARG A 9 7.80 22.79 11.80
CA ARG A 9 8.49 24.09 11.78
C ARG A 9 8.25 24.87 10.49
N GLU A 10 8.11 24.17 9.38
CA GLU A 10 7.91 24.77 8.04
C GLU A 10 6.43 25.04 7.73
N TRP A 11 5.51 24.59 8.60
CA TRP A 11 4.08 24.78 8.39
C TRP A 11 3.68 26.27 8.50
N ARG A 12 2.97 26.77 7.48
CA ARG A 12 2.42 28.13 7.42
C ARG A 12 0.90 28.07 7.30
N PRO A 13 0.14 29.00 7.93
CA PRO A 13 -1.30 29.13 7.72
C PRO A 13 -1.61 29.28 6.22
N GLY A 14 -2.58 28.52 5.71
CA GLY A 14 -2.93 28.50 4.29
C GLY A 14 -2.06 27.60 3.40
N MET A 15 -1.07 26.89 3.95
CA MET A 15 -0.26 25.96 3.15
C MET A 15 -1.12 24.78 2.65
N PRO A 16 -1.18 24.52 1.33
CA PRO A 16 -1.96 23.43 0.78
C PRO A 16 -1.45 22.07 1.31
N LYS A 17 -2.37 21.20 1.70
CA LYS A 17 -2.04 19.89 2.29
C LYS A 17 -1.45 18.98 1.21
N LYS A 18 -0.25 18.43 1.47
CA LYS A 18 0.39 17.47 0.56
C LYS A 18 -0.52 16.27 0.29
N ARG A 19 -0.86 16.05 -0.98
CA ARG A 19 -1.74 14.97 -1.40
C ARG A 19 -1.11 13.59 -1.14
N ARG A 20 -1.92 12.62 -0.74
CA ARG A 20 -1.49 11.22 -0.59
C ARG A 20 -1.39 10.59 -1.98
N SER A 21 -0.28 9.89 -2.25
CA SER A 21 -0.08 9.16 -3.51
C SER A 21 -1.11 8.03 -3.65
N THR A 22 -1.87 8.07 -4.74
CA THR A 22 -2.90 7.07 -5.07
C THR A 22 -2.27 5.71 -5.30
N LYS A 23 -1.08 5.67 -5.91
CA LYS A 23 -0.27 4.44 -6.06
C LYS A 23 -0.01 3.76 -4.72
N VAL A 24 0.41 4.53 -3.70
CA VAL A 24 0.70 3.99 -2.38
C VAL A 24 -0.57 3.48 -1.71
N MET A 25 -1.71 4.14 -1.92
CA MET A 25 -2.99 3.65 -1.39
C MET A 25 -3.35 2.29 -1.98
N PHE A 26 -3.40 2.15 -3.31
CA PHE A 26 -3.71 0.87 -3.95
C PHE A 26 -2.75 -0.25 -3.52
N ALA A 27 -1.44 0.01 -3.56
CA ALA A 27 -0.45 -0.98 -3.19
C ALA A 27 -0.58 -1.39 -1.70
N SER A 28 -0.90 -0.46 -0.80
CA SER A 28 -1.13 -0.77 0.61
C SER A 28 -2.41 -1.59 0.85
N THR A 29 -3.48 -1.32 0.10
CA THR A 29 -4.74 -2.08 0.19
C THR A 29 -4.54 -3.51 -0.28
N VAL A 30 -3.82 -3.72 -1.40
CA VAL A 30 -3.53 -5.05 -1.94
C VAL A 30 -2.74 -5.87 -0.90
N LEU A 31 -1.62 -5.35 -0.38
CA LEU A 31 -0.81 -6.07 0.62
C LEU A 31 -1.57 -6.38 1.90
N LEU A 32 -2.45 -5.48 2.35
CA LEU A 32 -3.24 -5.71 3.55
C LEU A 32 -4.22 -6.86 3.35
N LEU A 33 -4.91 -6.89 2.20
CA LEU A 33 -5.82 -7.98 1.85
C LEU A 33 -5.08 -9.31 1.72
N GLU A 34 -3.87 -9.31 1.14
CA GLU A 34 -3.03 -10.51 1.07
C GLU A 34 -2.61 -11.02 2.45
N ALA A 35 -2.29 -10.12 3.38
CA ALA A 35 -1.97 -10.53 4.74
C ALA A 35 -3.12 -11.29 5.40
N PHE A 36 -4.37 -10.85 5.16
CA PHE A 36 -5.58 -11.56 5.59
C PHE A 36 -5.76 -12.89 4.86
N VAL A 37 -5.53 -12.93 3.55
CA VAL A 37 -5.57 -14.17 2.76
C VAL A 37 -4.59 -15.19 3.32
N ILE A 38 -3.33 -14.83 3.56
CA ILE A 38 -2.33 -15.74 4.14
C ILE A 38 -2.75 -16.20 5.53
N PHE A 39 -3.31 -15.31 6.34
CA PHE A 39 -3.80 -15.67 7.66
C PHE A 39 -4.90 -16.74 7.58
N PHE A 40 -5.91 -16.54 6.71
CA PHE A 40 -6.97 -17.52 6.51
C PHE A 40 -6.49 -18.80 5.84
N ALA A 41 -5.57 -18.72 4.88
CA ALA A 41 -4.96 -19.88 4.25
C ALA A 41 -4.20 -20.72 5.29
N THR A 42 -3.50 -20.07 6.22
CA THR A 42 -2.84 -20.75 7.34
C THR A 42 -3.84 -21.51 8.21
N LEU A 43 -4.99 -20.89 8.54
CA LEU A 43 -6.05 -21.56 9.30
C LEU A 43 -6.66 -22.73 8.52
N ALA A 44 -6.85 -22.59 7.21
CA ALA A 44 -7.34 -23.67 6.34
C ALA A 44 -6.36 -24.86 6.31
N VAL A 45 -5.07 -24.60 6.08
CA VAL A 45 -4.02 -25.62 6.10
C VAL A 45 -3.93 -26.27 7.48
N PHE A 46 -4.03 -25.50 8.56
CA PHE A 46 -4.06 -26.04 9.91
C PHE A 46 -5.25 -26.98 10.13
N GLY A 47 -6.44 -26.62 9.67
CA GLY A 47 -7.64 -27.47 9.78
C GLY A 47 -7.56 -28.75 8.93
N LEU A 48 -7.02 -28.64 7.70
CA LEU A 48 -6.99 -29.73 6.73
C LEU A 48 -5.81 -30.70 6.92
N ARG A 49 -4.65 -30.21 7.34
CA ARG A 49 -3.39 -30.98 7.38
C ARG A 49 -2.81 -31.17 8.79
N ARG A 50 -3.64 -31.05 9.83
CA ARG A 50 -3.23 -31.25 11.24
C ARG A 50 -2.54 -32.58 11.55
N GLY A 51 -2.73 -33.60 10.69
CA GLY A 51 -2.12 -34.92 10.84
C GLY A 51 -0.79 -35.10 10.07
N GLU A 52 -0.47 -34.20 9.14
CA GLU A 52 0.72 -34.30 8.27
C GLU A 52 1.89 -33.48 8.82
N PHE A 53 1.61 -32.34 9.46
CA PHE A 53 2.62 -31.40 9.95
C PHE A 53 2.35 -30.97 11.40
N PRO A 54 3.39 -30.62 12.17
CA PRO A 54 3.23 -30.06 13.50
C PRO A 54 2.39 -28.77 13.49
N PRO A 55 1.31 -28.69 14.29
CA PRO A 55 0.47 -27.49 14.45
C PRO A 55 1.25 -26.19 14.66
N ALA A 56 2.26 -26.24 15.53
CA ALA A 56 3.08 -25.08 15.88
C ALA A 56 3.87 -24.56 14.69
N LEU A 57 4.28 -25.44 13.76
CA LEU A 57 5.03 -25.06 12.57
C LEU A 57 4.11 -24.38 11.54
N ILE A 58 2.93 -24.94 11.29
CA ILE A 58 1.94 -24.34 10.38
C ILE A 58 1.56 -22.93 10.86
N LEU A 59 1.11 -22.83 12.12
CA LEU A 59 0.65 -21.57 12.68
C LEU A 59 1.81 -20.56 12.82
N GLY A 60 2.98 -21.01 13.24
CA GLY A 60 4.16 -20.16 13.39
C GLY A 60 4.59 -19.53 12.06
N VAL A 61 4.73 -20.35 11.00
CA VAL A 61 5.14 -19.87 9.67
C VAL A 61 4.07 -18.95 9.08
N GLY A 62 2.81 -19.35 9.15
CA GLY A 62 1.72 -18.57 8.57
C GLY A 62 1.50 -17.22 9.25
N ILE A 63 1.51 -17.18 10.59
CA ILE A 63 1.42 -15.94 11.35
C ILE A 63 2.63 -15.04 11.09
N ALA A 64 3.84 -15.60 11.06
CA ALA A 64 5.04 -14.84 10.73
C ALA A 64 4.96 -14.23 9.33
N LEU A 65 4.48 -14.99 8.34
CA LEU A 65 4.33 -14.51 6.97
C LEU A 65 3.26 -13.41 6.85
N SER A 66 2.12 -13.55 7.52
CA SER A 66 1.10 -12.49 7.62
C SER A 66 1.67 -11.24 8.28
N ALA A 67 2.41 -11.37 9.37
CA ALA A 67 3.05 -10.24 10.04
C ALA A 67 4.07 -9.54 9.12
N VAL A 68 4.87 -10.30 8.37
CA VAL A 68 5.80 -9.74 7.36
C VAL A 68 5.05 -8.96 6.29
N MET A 69 3.91 -9.46 5.79
CA MET A 69 3.12 -8.71 4.81
C MET A 69 2.55 -7.42 5.38
N VAL A 70 2.07 -7.42 6.62
CA VAL A 70 1.60 -6.20 7.30
C VAL A 70 2.75 -5.21 7.50
N LEU A 71 3.93 -5.68 7.92
CA LEU A 71 5.11 -4.83 8.07
C LEU A 71 5.60 -4.29 6.72
N ALA A 72 5.43 -5.06 5.63
CA ALA A 72 5.76 -4.61 4.28
C ALA A 72 4.94 -3.39 3.85
N CYS A 73 3.71 -3.21 4.36
CA CYS A 73 2.92 -2.00 4.13
C CYS A 73 3.64 -0.73 4.61
N ALA A 74 4.46 -0.80 5.67
CA ALA A 74 5.19 0.35 6.19
C ALA A 74 6.36 0.79 5.28
N VAL A 75 6.99 -0.16 4.59
CA VAL A 75 8.13 0.08 3.69
C VAL A 75 7.73 0.44 2.26
N LEU A 76 6.44 0.35 1.91
CA LEU A 76 5.92 0.77 0.60
C LEU A 76 6.16 2.24 0.25
N ARG A 77 6.42 3.08 1.26
CA ARG A 77 6.77 4.50 1.06
C ARG A 77 8.21 4.70 0.57
N LYS A 78 9.05 3.66 0.56
CA LYS A 78 10.44 3.70 0.10
C LYS A 78 10.51 3.36 -1.39
N PRO A 79 11.52 3.86 -2.13
CA PRO A 79 11.66 3.59 -3.57
C PRO A 79 11.80 2.10 -3.92
N TRP A 80 12.32 1.30 -2.99
CA TRP A 80 12.48 -0.16 -3.12
C TRP A 80 11.23 -0.96 -2.72
N GLY A 81 10.20 -0.32 -2.16
CA GLY A 81 9.01 -1.00 -1.64
C GLY A 81 8.22 -1.75 -2.72
N ILE A 82 8.31 -1.30 -3.98
CA ILE A 82 7.67 -1.97 -5.13
C ILE A 82 8.37 -3.30 -5.44
N GLY A 83 9.71 -3.31 -5.39
CA GLY A 83 10.49 -4.53 -5.60
C GLY A 83 10.19 -5.55 -4.51
N LEU A 84 10.11 -5.10 -3.25
CA LEU A 84 9.69 -5.96 -2.14
C LEU A 84 8.29 -6.55 -2.37
N GLY A 85 7.34 -5.75 -2.84
CA GLY A 85 5.99 -6.25 -3.14
C GLY A 85 5.97 -7.32 -4.23
N TRP A 86 6.78 -7.19 -5.28
CA TRP A 86 6.94 -8.27 -6.27
C TRP A 86 7.53 -9.55 -5.69
N VAL A 87 8.51 -9.43 -4.79
CA VAL A 87 9.05 -10.60 -4.07
C VAL A 87 7.95 -11.25 -3.23
N LEU A 88 7.16 -10.46 -2.51
CA LEU A 88 6.02 -10.98 -1.73
C LEU A 88 4.96 -11.64 -2.59
N GLN A 89 4.73 -11.17 -3.81
CA GLN A 89 3.82 -11.84 -4.76
C GLN A 89 4.31 -13.23 -5.13
N VAL A 90 5.59 -13.36 -5.45
CA VAL A 90 6.18 -14.67 -5.76
C VAL A 90 6.06 -15.59 -4.54
N VAL A 91 6.35 -15.09 -3.34
CA VAL A 91 6.18 -15.85 -2.09
C VAL A 91 4.73 -16.29 -1.90
N LEU A 92 3.75 -15.40 -2.12
CA LEU A 92 2.33 -15.72 -2.02
C LEU A 92 1.95 -16.82 -3.00
N ILE A 93 2.37 -16.74 -4.27
CA ILE A 93 2.11 -17.77 -5.28
C ILE A 93 2.74 -19.11 -4.88
N LEU A 94 3.95 -19.11 -4.33
CA LEU A 94 4.64 -20.31 -3.86
C LEU A 94 3.92 -21.00 -2.69
N THR A 95 3.11 -20.28 -1.89
CA THR A 95 2.25 -20.92 -0.88
C THR A 95 1.22 -21.88 -1.51
N GLY A 96 0.95 -21.73 -2.81
CA GLY A 96 0.20 -22.66 -3.65
C GLY A 96 0.70 -24.11 -3.62
N ILE A 97 2.00 -24.33 -3.36
CA ILE A 97 2.57 -25.68 -3.26
C ILE A 97 1.97 -26.45 -2.07
N ILE A 98 1.63 -25.73 -0.99
CA ILE A 98 1.02 -26.31 0.21
C ILE A 98 -0.50 -26.40 0.04
N GLU A 99 -1.11 -25.34 -0.47
CA GLU A 99 -2.56 -25.26 -0.72
C GLU A 99 -2.82 -24.81 -2.16
N PRO A 100 -3.12 -25.73 -3.11
CA PRO A 100 -3.23 -25.42 -4.53
C PRO A 100 -4.18 -24.26 -4.88
N ALA A 101 -5.23 -24.03 -4.09
CA ALA A 101 -6.11 -22.89 -4.27
C ALA A 101 -5.37 -21.53 -4.20
N MET A 102 -4.27 -21.45 -3.46
CA MET A 102 -3.46 -20.25 -3.32
C MET A 102 -2.71 -19.85 -4.60
N PHE A 103 -2.52 -20.76 -5.57
CA PHE A 103 -2.01 -20.37 -6.88
C PHE A 103 -2.97 -19.41 -7.59
N LEU A 104 -4.26 -19.74 -7.61
CA LEU A 104 -5.28 -18.88 -8.22
C LEU A 104 -5.35 -17.54 -7.48
N VAL A 105 -5.39 -17.58 -6.15
CA VAL A 105 -5.47 -16.37 -5.33
C VAL A 105 -4.23 -15.49 -5.54
N GLY A 106 -3.03 -16.06 -5.46
CA GLY A 106 -1.78 -15.33 -5.66
C GLY A 106 -1.66 -14.71 -7.05
N VAL A 107 -2.12 -15.40 -8.10
CA VAL A 107 -2.15 -14.84 -9.46
C VAL A 107 -3.13 -13.66 -9.56
N LEU A 108 -4.34 -13.79 -9.02
CA LEU A 108 -5.33 -12.71 -9.03
C LEU A 108 -4.81 -11.48 -8.29
N PHE A 109 -4.20 -11.69 -7.13
CA PHE A 109 -3.58 -10.61 -6.36
C PHE A 109 -2.38 -9.99 -7.06
N GLY A 110 -1.53 -10.80 -7.72
CA GLY A 110 -0.44 -10.30 -8.56
C GLY A 110 -0.93 -9.42 -9.72
N ILE A 111 -2.06 -9.78 -10.34
CA ILE A 111 -2.71 -8.94 -11.37
C ILE A 111 -3.21 -7.63 -10.75
N CYS A 112 -3.89 -7.69 -9.61
CA CYS A 112 -4.37 -6.51 -8.88
C CYS A 112 -3.21 -5.59 -8.47
N TRP A 113 -2.09 -6.16 -8.03
CA TRP A 113 -0.85 -5.45 -7.68
C TRP A 113 -0.28 -4.71 -8.88
N TRP A 114 -0.09 -5.42 -10.00
CA TRP A 114 0.44 -4.84 -11.23
C TRP A 114 -0.48 -3.73 -11.76
N TYR A 115 -1.79 -3.98 -11.81
CA TYR A 115 -2.77 -3.00 -12.25
C TYR A 115 -2.84 -1.78 -11.32
N GLY A 116 -2.84 -1.99 -10.00
CA GLY A 116 -2.87 -0.94 -8.99
C GLY A 116 -1.65 -0.02 -9.07
N ILE A 117 -0.47 -0.59 -9.30
CA ILE A 117 0.76 0.20 -9.51
C ILE A 117 0.68 0.99 -10.81
N ARG A 118 0.33 0.33 -11.93
CA ARG A 118 0.29 0.98 -13.25
C ARG A 118 -0.72 2.14 -13.27
N THR A 119 -1.93 1.87 -12.78
CA THR A 119 -3.02 2.85 -12.71
C THR A 119 -2.69 3.95 -11.69
N GLY A 120 -2.13 3.60 -10.54
CA GLY A 120 -1.69 4.57 -9.54
C GLY A 120 -0.63 5.54 -10.06
N ILE A 121 0.36 5.04 -10.82
CA ILE A 121 1.37 5.90 -11.46
C ILE A 121 0.73 6.86 -12.47
N ARG A 122 -0.23 6.37 -13.27
CA ARG A 122 -0.93 7.21 -14.25
C ARG A 122 -1.72 8.33 -13.55
N ILE A 123 -2.53 7.98 -12.55
CA ILE A 123 -3.35 8.95 -11.80
C ILE A 123 -2.47 9.96 -11.05
N ASP A 124 -1.37 9.51 -10.43
CA ASP A 124 -0.45 10.40 -9.70
C ASP A 124 0.26 11.39 -10.65
N ARG A 125 0.46 11.04 -11.93
CA ARG A 125 1.04 11.95 -12.93
C ARG A 125 0.03 13.03 -13.35
N GLU A 126 -1.18 12.63 -13.73
CA GLU A 126 -2.28 13.55 -14.08
C GLU A 126 -2.68 14.46 -12.91
N ALA A 127 -2.55 13.96 -11.69
CA ALA A 127 -2.73 14.74 -10.47
C ALA A 127 -1.68 15.85 -10.35
N GLY A 128 -0.40 15.51 -10.55
CA GLY A 128 0.70 16.46 -10.42
C GLY A 128 0.70 17.54 -11.49
N GLU A 129 0.21 17.24 -12.70
CA GLU A 129 0.04 18.23 -13.77
C GLU A 129 -1.04 19.25 -13.39
N ARG A 130 -2.21 18.79 -12.94
CA ARG A 130 -3.30 19.66 -12.46
C ARG A 130 -2.90 20.54 -11.27
N GLU A 131 -2.11 19.99 -10.33
CA GLU A 131 -1.60 20.78 -9.19
C GLU A 131 -0.65 21.91 -9.65
N ARG A 132 0.15 21.68 -10.69
CA ARG A 132 1.03 22.71 -11.27
C ARG A 132 0.24 23.78 -12.03
N GLU A 133 -0.77 23.37 -12.79
CA GLU A 133 -1.67 24.28 -13.50
C GLU A 133 -2.44 25.17 -12.51
N GLN A 134 -2.99 24.58 -11.46
CA GLN A 134 -3.69 25.31 -10.38
C GLN A 134 -2.75 26.31 -9.69
N ALA A 135 -1.52 25.89 -9.36
CA ALA A 135 -0.54 26.79 -8.74
C ALA A 135 -0.11 27.94 -9.68
N ALA A 136 0.00 27.69 -10.98
CA ALA A 136 0.29 28.73 -11.97
C ALA A 136 -0.88 29.71 -12.12
N TRP A 137 -2.12 29.20 -12.09
CA TRP A 137 -3.33 30.03 -12.14
C TRP A 137 -3.47 30.91 -10.89
N GLU A 138 -3.27 30.34 -9.70
CA GLU A 138 -3.29 31.07 -8.42
C GLU A 138 -2.19 32.14 -8.35
N ALA A 139 -1.00 31.85 -8.88
CA ALA A 139 0.08 32.84 -8.98
C ALA A 139 -0.25 33.99 -9.95
N ALA A 140 -1.01 33.70 -11.02
CA ALA A 140 -1.45 34.69 -11.99
C ALA A 140 -2.68 35.51 -11.53
N HIS A 141 -3.49 35.00 -10.60
CA HIS A 141 -4.73 35.63 -10.13
C HIS A 141 -4.81 35.74 -8.59
N PRO A 142 -3.90 36.51 -7.96
CA PRO A 142 -3.82 36.62 -6.50
C PRO A 142 -5.10 37.21 -5.86
N ASP A 143 -5.81 38.07 -6.58
CA ASP A 143 -6.97 38.82 -6.06
C ASP A 143 -8.24 37.94 -5.93
N GLN A 144 -8.38 36.91 -6.78
CA GLN A 144 -9.52 36.00 -6.75
C GLN A 144 -9.39 34.93 -5.66
N ALA A 145 -8.16 34.55 -5.30
CA ALA A 145 -7.90 33.64 -4.18
C ALA A 145 -8.23 34.28 -2.81
N ALA A 146 -8.08 35.60 -2.69
CA ALA A 146 -8.43 36.37 -1.50
C ALA A 146 -9.93 36.76 -1.44
N GLY A 147 -10.59 36.92 -2.60
CA GLY A 147 -11.97 37.39 -2.71
C GLY A 147 -13.07 36.34 -2.46
N GLY A 148 -12.72 35.05 -2.30
CA GLY A 148 -13.69 33.98 -1.98
C GLY A 148 -14.15 33.96 -0.50
N GLN A 149 -13.57 34.81 0.34
CA GLN A 149 -14.03 35.09 1.71
C GLN A 149 -14.73 36.46 1.73
N ALA A 150 -15.85 36.59 1.02
CA ALA A 150 -16.84 37.62 1.31
C ALA A 150 -17.77 37.10 2.43
N PRO A 151 -18.20 37.96 3.37
CA PRO A 151 -18.77 37.59 4.67
C PRO A 151 -20.06 36.76 4.62
#